data_AF-A0A955CMP2-F1
#
_entry.id   AF-A0A955CMP2-F1
#
_cell.length_a   1.000
_cell.length_b   1.000
_cell.length_c   1.000
_cell.angle_alpha   90.00
_cell.angle_beta   90.00
_cell.angle_gamma   90.00
#
_symmetry.space_group_name_H-M   'P 1'
#
loop_
_entity.id
_entity.type
_entity.pdbx_description
1 polymer ?
#
loop_
_entity_poly.entity_id
_entity_poly.type
_entity_poly.pdbx_seq_one_letter_code
_entity_poly.pdbx_strand_id
1 'polypeptide(L)'
;MLATNTDRLLDDWAEVGVRTGGAPSGRTPDLERLLVETARHAPEDARLLQCGATWLVTFGQFVARRRLLRLVTDELNPEIQAILGLAIDEAMQRGAPLELRSLRDTWRPLGDPVPLLYAQREQRALWANAEQNASDHSRHWGVYAPPIEFRPDDVRPPGWLVSRHPSYRDRIVRRGDVRASIIESLRFDAPGQRVSSEAEIARLCGANPATAQRALRALELEGVVCFGEAPKGNAFSVRLRPQT
;
A
#
# COMPACT_ATOMS: atom_id res chain seq x y z
N MET A 1 3.11 -15.03 25.36
CA MET A 1 3.49 -13.65 24.99
C MET A 1 2.51 -13.17 23.94
N LEU A 2 1.97 -11.96 24.08
CA LEU A 2 1.15 -11.36 23.03
C LEU A 2 2.06 -11.01 21.85
N ALA A 3 1.69 -11.41 20.63
CA ALA A 3 2.43 -11.06 19.42
C ALA A 3 2.56 -9.54 19.30
N THR A 4 3.76 -9.05 18.96
CA THR A 4 4.00 -7.62 18.73
C THR A 4 3.31 -7.17 17.44
N ASN A 5 3.15 -5.86 17.23
CA ASN A 5 2.59 -5.35 15.97
C ASN A 5 3.48 -5.75 14.77
N THR A 6 4.80 -5.76 14.95
CA THR A 6 5.77 -6.23 13.95
C THR A 6 5.55 -7.70 13.58
N ASP A 7 5.30 -8.57 14.56
CA ASP A 7 5.03 -9.99 14.30
C ASP A 7 3.77 -10.16 13.43
N ARG A 8 2.70 -9.41 13.74
CA ARG A 8 1.47 -9.44 12.94
C ARG A 8 1.68 -8.94 11.51
N LEU A 9 2.54 -7.95 11.31
CA LEU A 9 2.89 -7.47 9.97
C LEU A 9 3.70 -8.52 9.20
N LEU A 10 4.63 -9.22 9.86
CA LEU A 10 5.37 -10.33 9.24
C LEU A 10 4.45 -11.49 8.86
N ASP A 11 3.42 -11.76 9.67
CA ASP A 11 2.38 -12.76 9.38
C ASP A 11 1.52 -12.34 8.17
N ASP A 12 1.14 -11.06 8.06
CA ASP A 12 0.43 -10.54 6.88
C ASP A 12 1.32 -10.51 5.62
N TRP A 13 2.62 -10.23 5.76
CA TRP A 13 3.58 -10.36 4.66
C TRP A 13 3.75 -11.83 4.22
N ALA A 14 3.75 -12.77 5.17
CA ALA A 14 3.73 -14.21 4.88
C ALA A 14 2.47 -14.63 4.14
N GLU A 15 1.32 -14.07 4.53
CA GLU A 15 0.02 -14.31 3.88
C GLU A 15 0.03 -13.86 2.41
N VAL A 16 0.64 -12.70 2.11
CA VAL A 16 0.81 -12.22 0.72
C VAL A 16 2.06 -12.74 0.00
N GLY A 17 2.67 -13.79 0.55
CA GLY A 17 3.66 -14.61 -0.15
C GLY A 17 5.11 -14.18 0.03
N VAL A 18 5.45 -13.34 1.00
CA VAL A 18 6.85 -13.10 1.39
C VAL A 18 7.29 -14.19 2.37
N ARG A 19 8.42 -14.85 2.13
CA ARG A 19 9.01 -15.76 3.11
C ARG A 19 9.60 -14.93 4.26
N THR A 20 8.84 -14.85 5.34
CA THR A 20 9.27 -14.23 6.60
C THR A 20 9.48 -15.31 7.66
N GLY A 21 9.90 -14.91 8.86
CA GLY A 21 9.86 -15.79 10.03
C GLY A 21 8.45 -15.98 10.63
N GLY A 22 7.44 -15.27 10.12
CA GLY A 22 6.06 -15.31 10.58
C GLY A 22 5.23 -16.44 9.95
N ALA A 23 4.07 -16.70 10.52
CA ALA A 23 3.09 -17.64 9.98
C ALA A 23 2.04 -16.87 9.15
N PRO A 24 1.51 -17.41 8.04
CA PRO A 24 0.47 -16.74 7.27
C PRO A 24 -0.74 -16.39 8.17
N SER A 25 -1.17 -15.12 8.15
CA SER A 25 -2.19 -14.59 9.07
C SER A 25 -3.59 -15.19 8.90
N GLY A 26 -3.86 -15.92 7.81
CA GLY A 26 -5.11 -16.65 7.56
C GLY A 26 -6.27 -15.77 7.10
N ARG A 27 -6.05 -14.47 6.88
CA ARG A 27 -7.03 -13.50 6.36
C ARG A 27 -6.48 -12.86 5.09
N THR A 28 -7.32 -12.40 4.17
CA THR A 28 -6.79 -11.63 3.02
C THR A 28 -6.36 -10.23 3.49
N PRO A 29 -5.07 -9.85 3.40
CA PRO A 29 -4.63 -8.55 3.88
C PRO A 29 -5.13 -7.40 2.98
N ASP A 30 -5.35 -6.24 3.60
CA ASP A 30 -5.49 -4.99 2.86
C ASP A 30 -4.09 -4.51 2.48
N LEU A 31 -3.73 -4.61 1.19
CA LEU A 31 -2.38 -4.34 0.70
C LEU A 31 -1.93 -2.91 0.95
N GLU A 32 -2.81 -1.93 0.76
CA GLU A 32 -2.43 -0.53 0.95
C GLU A 32 -2.24 -0.23 2.44
N ARG A 33 -3.08 -0.80 3.31
CA ARG A 33 -2.88 -0.70 4.76
C ARG A 33 -1.63 -1.41 5.22
N LEU A 34 -1.32 -2.60 4.68
CA LEU A 34 -0.11 -3.34 5.00
C LEU A 34 1.14 -2.52 4.65
N LEU A 35 1.17 -1.86 3.49
CA LEU A 35 2.26 -0.95 3.10
C LEU A 35 2.37 0.26 4.04
N VAL A 36 1.24 0.86 4.41
CA VAL A 36 1.20 1.98 5.35
C VAL A 36 1.76 1.58 6.71
N GLU A 37 1.26 0.50 7.30
CA GLU A 37 1.70 0.02 8.62
C GLU A 37 3.16 -0.47 8.58
N THR A 38 3.60 -1.04 7.47
CA THR A 38 5.01 -1.36 7.22
C THR A 38 5.88 -0.12 7.33
N ALA A 39 5.48 1.01 6.72
CA ALA A 39 6.22 2.25 6.84
C ALA A 39 6.18 2.85 8.26
N ARG A 40 5.06 2.69 8.98
CA ARG A 40 4.95 3.14 10.38
C ARG A 40 5.92 2.40 11.31
N HIS A 41 6.10 1.09 11.08
CA HIS A 41 6.89 0.22 11.95
C HIS A 41 8.32 -0.03 11.43
N ALA A 42 8.67 0.42 10.23
CA ALA A 42 10.03 0.33 9.69
C ALA A 42 11.11 0.98 10.58
N PRO A 43 10.86 2.09 11.30
CA PRO A 43 11.82 2.64 12.27
C PRO A 43 12.13 1.73 13.47
N GLU A 44 11.25 0.78 13.77
CA GLU A 44 11.44 -0.23 14.82
C GLU A 44 12.14 -1.46 14.26
N ASP A 45 11.78 -1.86 13.04
CA ASP A 45 12.32 -3.04 12.37
C ASP A 45 12.46 -2.82 10.85
N ALA A 46 13.70 -2.56 10.40
CA ALA A 46 14.02 -2.33 9.00
C ALA A 46 13.68 -3.53 8.08
N ARG A 47 13.54 -4.74 8.62
CA ARG A 47 13.15 -5.93 7.83
C ARG A 47 11.77 -5.76 7.21
N LEU A 48 10.87 -5.00 7.84
CA LEU A 48 9.55 -4.71 7.29
C LEU A 48 9.66 -3.90 6.00
N LEU A 49 10.52 -2.87 5.99
CA LEU A 49 10.76 -2.05 4.80
C LEU A 49 11.32 -2.90 3.65
N GLN A 50 12.24 -3.81 3.98
CA GLN A 50 12.79 -4.78 3.03
C GLN A 50 11.73 -5.72 2.45
N CYS A 51 10.84 -6.25 3.28
CA CYS A 51 9.72 -7.11 2.84
C CYS A 51 8.82 -6.35 1.87
N GLY A 52 8.39 -5.15 2.24
CA GLY A 52 7.50 -4.32 1.42
C GLY A 52 8.14 -3.92 0.09
N ALA A 53 9.37 -3.41 0.12
CA ALA A 53 10.09 -3.03 -1.10
C ALA A 53 10.31 -4.22 -2.04
N THR A 54 10.72 -5.37 -1.50
CA THR A 54 10.92 -6.60 -2.29
C THR A 54 9.61 -7.08 -2.92
N TRP A 55 8.52 -7.05 -2.16
CA TRP A 55 7.19 -7.42 -2.66
C TRP A 55 6.73 -6.47 -3.78
N LEU A 56 6.96 -5.16 -3.64
CA LEU A 56 6.59 -4.14 -4.64
C LEU A 56 7.27 -4.34 -5.99
N VAL A 57 8.50 -4.89 -6.03
CA VAL A 57 9.17 -5.23 -7.30
C VAL A 57 8.34 -6.21 -8.12
N THR A 58 7.78 -7.23 -7.47
CA THR A 58 7.01 -8.28 -8.16
C THR A 58 5.54 -7.90 -8.32
N PHE A 59 4.97 -7.25 -7.31
CA PHE A 59 3.53 -7.09 -7.15
C PHE A 59 3.06 -5.64 -7.10
N GLY A 60 3.92 -4.66 -7.41
CA GLY A 60 3.55 -3.24 -7.37
C GLY A 60 2.30 -2.89 -8.19
N GLN A 61 2.00 -3.64 -9.25
CA GLN A 61 0.80 -3.44 -10.06
C GLN A 61 -0.51 -3.84 -9.35
N PHE A 62 -0.43 -4.55 -8.22
CA PHE A 62 -1.58 -4.94 -7.42
C PHE A 62 -2.04 -3.80 -6.51
N VAL A 63 -1.18 -2.81 -6.27
CA VAL A 63 -1.46 -1.69 -5.36
C VAL A 63 -2.53 -0.79 -5.96
N ALA A 64 -3.61 -0.55 -5.23
CA ALA A 64 -4.63 0.42 -5.57
C ALA A 64 -4.09 1.85 -5.35
N ARG A 65 -3.40 2.38 -6.37
CA ARG A 65 -2.54 3.57 -6.24
C ARG A 65 -3.26 4.79 -5.69
N ARG A 66 -4.47 5.11 -6.18
CA ARG A 66 -5.17 6.31 -5.69
C ARG A 66 -5.64 6.15 -4.25
N ARG A 67 -6.04 4.94 -3.87
CA ARG A 67 -6.36 4.62 -2.48
C ARG A 67 -5.12 4.74 -1.60
N LEU A 68 -3.99 4.15 -1.98
CA LEU A 68 -2.73 4.29 -1.22
C LEU A 68 -2.32 5.76 -1.10
N LEU A 69 -2.38 6.52 -2.19
CA LEU A 69 -2.06 7.94 -2.19
C LEU A 69 -2.89 8.69 -1.16
N ARG A 70 -4.21 8.50 -1.17
CA ARG A 70 -5.13 9.09 -0.20
C ARG A 70 -4.76 8.69 1.23
N LEU A 71 -4.61 7.40 1.51
CA LEU A 71 -4.28 6.89 2.84
C LEU A 71 -3.01 7.55 3.39
N VAL A 72 -2.00 7.70 2.54
CA VAL A 72 -0.72 8.28 2.92
C VAL A 72 -0.85 9.79 3.15
N THR A 73 -1.52 10.51 2.25
CA THR A 73 -1.71 11.96 2.36
C THR A 73 -2.61 12.37 3.53
N ASP A 74 -3.67 11.59 3.81
CA ASP A 74 -4.66 11.94 4.83
C ASP A 74 -4.21 11.53 6.25
N GLU A 75 -3.41 10.47 6.39
CA GLU A 75 -3.21 9.80 7.69
C GLU A 75 -1.76 9.74 8.18
N LEU A 76 -0.78 10.02 7.32
CA LEU A 76 0.64 9.88 7.65
C LEU A 76 1.32 11.23 7.84
N ASN A 77 2.19 11.27 8.84
CA ASN A 77 3.12 12.38 9.02
C ASN A 77 4.19 12.37 7.92
N PRO A 78 4.88 13.49 7.67
CA PRO A 78 5.87 13.60 6.60
C PRO A 78 6.99 12.54 6.65
N GLU A 79 7.40 12.12 7.85
CA GLU A 79 8.45 11.10 8.02
C GLU A 79 8.01 9.74 7.48
N ILE A 80 6.82 9.28 7.84
CA ILE A 80 6.30 8.00 7.37
C ILE A 80 6.02 8.05 5.86
N GLN A 81 5.57 9.21 5.34
CA GLN A 81 5.46 9.41 3.89
C GLN A 81 6.80 9.26 3.19
N ALA A 82 7.88 9.83 3.75
CA ALA A 82 9.23 9.73 3.20
C ALA A 82 9.80 8.30 3.26
N ILE A 83 9.54 7.55 4.34
CA ILE A 83 9.92 6.14 4.46
C ILE A 83 9.26 5.29 3.37
N LEU A 84 7.96 5.49 3.14
CA LEU A 84 7.25 4.77 2.07
C LEU A 84 7.70 5.23 0.68
N GLY A 85 7.98 6.52 0.51
CA GLY A 85 8.56 7.08 -0.70
C GLY A 85 9.89 6.43 -1.06
N LEU A 86 10.79 6.29 -0.08
CA LEU A 86 12.06 5.58 -0.21
C LEU A 86 11.86 4.14 -0.67
N ALA A 87 10.95 3.39 -0.03
CA ALA A 87 10.67 2.00 -0.40
C ALA A 87 10.18 1.86 -1.85
N ILE A 88 9.28 2.75 -2.29
CA ILE A 88 8.75 2.75 -3.65
C ILE A 88 9.84 3.12 -4.66
N ASP A 89 10.65 4.14 -4.37
CA ASP A 89 11.68 4.61 -5.29
C ASP A 89 12.78 3.55 -5.47
N GLU A 90 13.27 2.95 -4.37
CA GLU A 90 14.22 1.83 -4.42
C GLU A 90 13.62 0.62 -5.17
N ALA A 91 12.35 0.28 -4.94
CA ALA A 91 11.69 -0.82 -5.67
C ALA A 91 11.57 -0.51 -7.17
N MET A 92 11.27 0.73 -7.54
CA MET A 92 11.21 1.16 -8.95
C MET A 92 12.56 1.06 -9.64
N GLN A 93 13.67 1.37 -8.95
CA GLN A 93 15.02 1.17 -9.50
C GLN A 93 15.33 -0.32 -9.76
N ARG A 94 14.64 -1.23 -9.07
CA ARG A 94 14.75 -2.68 -9.26
C ARG A 94 13.70 -3.27 -10.22
N GLY A 95 12.97 -2.43 -10.94
CA GLY A 95 12.02 -2.86 -11.96
C GLY A 95 10.58 -2.98 -11.49
N ALA A 96 10.22 -2.42 -10.33
CA ALA A 96 8.81 -2.28 -9.98
C ALA A 96 8.06 -1.44 -11.04
N PRO A 97 6.73 -1.64 -11.20
CA PRO A 97 5.96 -1.00 -12.25
C PRO A 97 6.05 0.53 -12.23
N LEU A 98 6.26 1.13 -13.41
CA LEU A 98 6.38 2.58 -13.61
C LEU A 98 5.14 3.34 -13.14
N GLU A 99 4.01 2.67 -13.10
CA GLU A 99 2.73 3.12 -12.57
C GLU A 99 2.79 3.62 -11.13
N LEU A 100 3.75 3.14 -10.32
CA LEU A 100 3.97 3.60 -8.95
C LEU A 100 4.57 5.01 -8.86
N ARG A 101 5.14 5.53 -9.96
CA ARG A 101 5.76 6.86 -10.01
C ARG A 101 4.84 7.98 -9.52
N SER A 102 3.55 7.89 -9.83
CA SER A 102 2.58 8.91 -9.42
C SER A 102 2.44 9.04 -7.89
N LEU A 103 2.74 7.99 -7.14
CA LEU A 103 2.75 8.01 -5.67
C LEU A 103 3.96 8.82 -5.19
N ARG A 104 5.13 8.42 -5.67
CA ARG A 104 6.42 9.03 -5.38
C ARG A 104 6.43 10.53 -5.67
N ASP A 105 5.93 10.94 -6.83
CA ASP A 105 5.96 12.35 -7.26
C ASP A 105 5.01 13.24 -6.44
N THR A 106 4.09 12.65 -5.66
CA THR A 106 3.16 13.42 -4.81
C THR A 106 3.70 13.65 -3.41
N TRP A 107 4.49 12.70 -2.87
CA TRP A 107 5.06 12.81 -1.53
C TRP A 107 6.37 13.59 -1.54
N ARG A 108 6.75 14.11 -0.38
CA ARG A 108 7.94 14.97 -0.24
C ARG A 108 8.98 14.32 0.67
N PRO A 109 10.27 14.46 0.33
CA PRO A 109 11.34 14.22 1.28
C PRO A 109 11.20 14.98 2.59
N LEU A 110 11.84 14.47 3.64
CA LEU A 110 12.00 15.20 4.89
C LEU A 110 12.93 16.40 4.71
N GLY A 111 12.51 17.54 5.25
CA GLY A 111 13.35 18.75 5.30
C GLY A 111 14.50 18.63 6.30
N ASP A 112 14.28 17.95 7.42
CA ASP A 112 15.26 17.65 8.45
C ASP A 112 15.56 16.15 8.44
N PRO A 113 16.69 15.71 7.86
CA PRO A 113 16.96 14.29 7.71
C PRO A 113 17.19 13.57 9.05
N VAL A 114 16.75 12.31 9.13
CA VAL A 114 16.88 11.47 10.33
C VAL A 114 17.29 10.02 9.99
N PRO A 115 17.99 9.30 10.87
CA PRO A 115 18.16 7.85 10.76
C PRO A 115 16.82 7.12 10.69
N LEU A 116 16.71 6.12 9.81
CA LEU A 116 15.51 5.28 9.73
C LEU A 116 15.19 4.66 11.09
N LEU A 117 16.15 3.99 11.72
CA LEU A 117 15.92 3.25 12.96
C LEU A 117 15.91 4.16 14.19
N TYR A 118 14.92 4.02 15.07
CA TYR A 118 14.86 4.79 16.32
C TYR A 118 16.09 4.57 17.20
N ALA A 119 16.60 3.34 17.27
CA ALA A 119 17.79 3.00 18.05
C ALA A 119 19.06 3.78 17.62
N GLN A 120 19.11 4.26 16.37
CA GLN A 120 20.24 5.05 15.87
C GLN A 120 20.12 6.54 16.22
N ARG A 121 18.93 7.02 16.61
CA ARG A 121 18.67 8.45 16.84
C ARG A 121 19.19 8.95 18.19
N GLU A 122 19.27 8.07 19.17
CA GLU A 122 19.61 8.42 20.55
C GLU A 122 21.11 8.64 20.77
N GLN A 123 21.96 8.10 19.89
CA GLN A 123 23.41 8.13 20.04
C GLN A 123 24.07 8.81 18.84
N ARG A 124 24.83 9.88 19.09
CA ARG A 124 25.50 10.66 18.04
C ARG A 124 26.40 9.81 17.14
N ALA A 125 27.09 8.80 17.69
CA ALA A 125 27.93 7.91 16.91
C ALA A 125 27.12 7.02 15.96
N LEU A 126 25.97 6.50 16.40
CA LEU A 126 25.07 5.68 15.57
C LEU A 126 24.37 6.53 14.51
N TRP A 127 24.01 7.78 14.85
CA TRP A 127 23.49 8.73 13.89
C TRP A 127 24.49 9.00 12.76
N ALA A 128 25.73 9.35 13.12
CA ALA A 128 26.78 9.61 12.14
C ALA A 128 27.06 8.38 11.27
N ASN A 129 26.99 7.18 11.84
CA ASN A 129 27.11 5.94 11.09
C ASN A 129 25.95 5.74 10.10
N ALA A 130 24.70 5.97 10.52
CA ALA A 130 23.53 5.87 9.65
C ALA A 130 23.62 6.88 8.49
N GLU A 131 24.01 8.12 8.80
CA GLU A 131 24.25 9.16 7.81
C GLU A 131 25.37 8.79 6.84
N GLN A 132 26.49 8.25 7.32
CA GLN A 132 27.61 7.85 6.47
C GLN A 132 27.24 6.71 5.51
N ASN A 133 26.46 5.75 5.98
CA ASN A 133 26.06 4.55 5.23
C ASN A 133 24.77 4.72 4.42
N ALA A 134 24.16 5.91 4.46
CA ALA A 134 22.93 6.22 3.76
C ALA A 134 23.08 6.06 2.23
N SER A 135 22.15 5.33 1.58
CA SER A 135 22.03 5.28 0.12
C SER A 135 21.66 6.63 -0.47
N ASP A 136 21.97 6.86 -1.75
CA ASP A 136 21.61 8.11 -2.44
C ASP A 136 20.09 8.38 -2.42
N HIS A 137 19.26 7.35 -2.60
CA HIS A 137 17.80 7.47 -2.47
C HIS A 137 17.38 7.81 -1.05
N SER A 138 17.98 7.15 -0.06
CA SER A 138 17.67 7.40 1.36
C SER A 138 18.03 8.85 1.76
N ARG A 139 19.14 9.38 1.23
CA ARG A 139 19.53 10.79 1.37
C ARG A 139 18.54 11.71 0.66
N HIS A 140 18.14 11.39 -0.56
CA HIS A 140 17.13 12.15 -1.30
C HIS A 140 15.83 12.29 -0.52
N TRP A 141 15.39 11.22 0.14
CA TRP A 141 14.17 11.21 0.96
C TRP A 141 14.33 11.79 2.37
N GLY A 142 15.56 12.11 2.79
CA GLY A 142 15.85 12.59 4.15
C GLY A 142 15.68 11.52 5.23
N VAL A 143 15.76 10.24 4.87
CA VAL A 143 15.67 9.12 5.81
C VAL A 143 16.93 8.29 5.66
N TYR A 144 17.90 8.45 6.55
CA TYR A 144 19.19 7.77 6.43
C TYR A 144 19.03 6.27 6.66
N ALA A 145 19.23 5.50 5.58
CA ALA A 145 19.19 4.05 5.59
C ALA A 145 20.21 3.50 4.58
N PRO A 146 20.86 2.36 4.86
CA PRO A 146 21.64 1.69 3.83
C PRO A 146 20.74 1.27 2.66
N PRO A 147 21.32 0.96 1.48
CA PRO A 147 20.55 0.42 0.36
C PRO A 147 19.71 -0.77 0.78
N ILE A 148 18.45 -0.82 0.34
CA ILE A 148 17.56 -1.94 0.66
C ILE A 148 18.10 -3.21 -0.02
N GLU A 149 18.28 -4.28 0.75
CA GLU A 149 18.67 -5.59 0.24
C GLU A 149 17.44 -6.33 -0.30
N PHE A 150 17.31 -6.46 -1.62
CA PHE A 150 16.16 -7.13 -2.23
C PHE A 150 16.31 -8.65 -2.23
N ARG A 151 15.26 -9.37 -1.84
CA ARG A 151 15.25 -10.85 -1.78
C ARG A 151 14.13 -11.44 -2.66
N PRO A 152 14.23 -11.33 -4.00
CA PRO A 152 13.16 -11.75 -4.90
C PRO A 152 12.81 -13.24 -4.77
N ASP A 153 13.79 -14.09 -4.42
CA ASP A 153 13.57 -15.52 -4.19
C ASP A 153 12.70 -15.82 -2.95
N ASP A 154 12.56 -14.84 -2.05
CA ASP A 154 11.68 -14.93 -0.89
C ASP A 154 10.23 -14.58 -1.25
N VAL A 155 9.94 -14.11 -2.46
CA VAL A 155 8.60 -13.75 -2.88
C VAL A 155 7.98 -14.87 -3.72
N ARG A 156 6.80 -15.35 -3.32
CA ARG A 156 6.02 -16.34 -4.06
C ARG A 156 5.55 -15.77 -5.41
N PRO A 157 5.43 -16.61 -6.46
CA PRO A 157 5.00 -16.15 -7.78
C PRO A 157 3.52 -15.72 -7.79
N PRO A 158 3.08 -14.89 -8.77
CA PRO A 158 1.72 -14.38 -8.83
C PRO A 158 0.61 -15.45 -8.86
N GLY A 159 0.85 -16.58 -9.52
CA GLY A 159 -0.11 -17.69 -9.54
C GLY A 159 -0.42 -18.24 -8.14
N TRP A 160 0.59 -18.29 -7.25
CA TRP A 160 0.40 -18.70 -5.87
C TRP A 160 -0.48 -17.70 -5.11
N LEU A 161 -0.17 -16.41 -5.21
CA LEU A 161 -0.89 -15.35 -4.50
C LEU A 161 -2.37 -15.33 -4.89
N VAL A 162 -2.67 -15.43 -6.18
CA VAL A 162 -4.04 -15.45 -6.71
C VAL A 162 -4.80 -16.72 -6.34
N SER A 163 -4.11 -17.87 -6.30
CA SER A 163 -4.75 -19.12 -5.88
C SER A 163 -5.20 -19.08 -4.42
N ARG A 164 -4.41 -18.38 -3.58
CA ARG A 164 -4.68 -18.20 -2.16
C ARG A 164 -5.70 -17.09 -1.89
N HIS A 165 -5.60 -15.99 -2.63
CA HIS A 165 -6.47 -14.83 -2.52
C HIS A 165 -7.13 -14.51 -3.87
N PRO A 166 -8.22 -15.22 -4.23
CA PRO A 166 -8.91 -14.99 -5.50
C PRO A 166 -9.38 -13.55 -5.72
N SER A 167 -9.68 -12.82 -4.65
CA SER A 167 -10.07 -11.40 -4.71
C SER A 167 -8.98 -10.48 -5.28
N TYR A 168 -7.71 -10.91 -5.29
CA TYR A 168 -6.62 -10.15 -5.90
C TYR A 168 -6.57 -10.27 -7.43
N ARG A 169 -7.35 -11.18 -8.05
CA ARG A 169 -7.48 -11.23 -9.52
C ARG A 169 -7.91 -9.89 -10.11
N ASP A 170 -8.82 -9.22 -9.41
CA ASP A 170 -9.33 -7.91 -9.81
C ASP A 170 -8.22 -6.85 -9.88
N ARG A 171 -7.20 -6.98 -9.03
CA ARG A 171 -6.05 -6.08 -8.99
C ARG A 171 -5.11 -6.30 -10.18
N ILE A 172 -4.92 -7.54 -10.63
CA ILE A 172 -4.10 -7.88 -11.80
C ILE A 172 -4.69 -7.28 -13.06
N VAL A 173 -5.98 -7.54 -13.31
CA VAL A 173 -6.67 -7.09 -14.53
C VAL A 173 -6.65 -5.55 -14.63
N ARG A 174 -6.74 -4.88 -13.49
CA ARG A 174 -6.85 -3.42 -13.41
C ARG A 174 -5.53 -2.70 -13.20
N ARG A 175 -4.44 -3.43 -12.91
CA ARG A 175 -3.08 -2.92 -12.71
C ARG A 175 -3.04 -1.66 -11.82
N GLY A 176 -3.79 -1.73 -10.71
CA GLY A 176 -3.80 -0.69 -9.68
C GLY A 176 -4.41 0.66 -10.11
N ASP A 177 -5.24 0.69 -11.15
CA ASP A 177 -5.91 1.90 -11.64
C ASP A 177 -7.01 2.42 -10.68
N VAL A 178 -7.81 3.38 -11.16
CA VAL A 178 -8.92 3.96 -10.38
C VAL A 178 -10.02 2.94 -10.10
N ARG A 179 -10.28 2.00 -11.02
CA ARG A 179 -11.28 0.93 -10.81
C ARG A 179 -10.83 0.01 -9.68
N ALA A 180 -9.56 -0.37 -9.63
CA ALA A 180 -9.00 -1.09 -8.48
C ALA A 180 -9.17 -0.28 -7.19
N SER A 181 -8.86 1.02 -7.21
CA SER A 181 -9.01 1.89 -6.04
C SER A 181 -10.46 1.98 -5.55
N ILE A 182 -11.45 2.03 -6.44
CA ILE A 182 -12.88 1.99 -6.08
C ILE A 182 -13.24 0.66 -5.42
N ILE A 183 -12.83 -0.47 -6.00
CA ILE A 183 -13.16 -1.81 -5.47
C ILE A 183 -12.60 -1.97 -4.05
N GLU A 184 -11.34 -1.61 -3.85
CA GLU A 184 -10.67 -1.80 -2.55
C GLU A 184 -11.18 -0.79 -1.50
N SER A 185 -11.52 0.44 -1.90
CA SER A 185 -12.18 1.39 -1.02
C SER A 185 -13.58 0.93 -0.61
N LEU A 186 -14.36 0.35 -1.52
CA LEU A 186 -15.63 -0.29 -1.13
C LEU A 186 -15.39 -1.45 -0.18
N ARG A 187 -14.38 -2.29 -0.43
CA ARG A 187 -14.11 -3.48 0.37
C ARG A 187 -13.67 -3.15 1.81
N PHE A 188 -12.82 -2.16 1.97
CA PHE A 188 -12.13 -1.90 3.24
C PHE A 188 -12.49 -0.58 3.91
N ASP A 189 -12.88 0.45 3.15
CA ASP A 189 -13.14 1.78 3.70
C ASP A 189 -14.65 2.09 3.83
N ALA A 190 -15.51 1.38 3.10
CA ALA A 190 -16.96 1.61 3.10
C ALA A 190 -17.69 0.65 4.05
N PRO A 191 -18.42 1.14 5.06
CA PRO A 191 -19.25 0.30 5.93
C PRO A 191 -20.24 -0.54 5.14
N GLY A 192 -20.26 -1.86 5.39
CA GLY A 192 -21.13 -2.79 4.66
C GLY A 192 -20.84 -2.87 3.16
N GLN A 193 -19.65 -2.46 2.73
CA GLN A 193 -19.21 -2.40 1.33
C GLN A 193 -20.13 -1.59 0.42
N ARG A 194 -20.69 -0.51 0.99
CA ARG A 194 -21.66 0.35 0.33
C ARG A 194 -21.36 1.81 0.60
N VAL A 195 -21.53 2.65 -0.42
CA VAL A 195 -21.59 4.11 -0.28
C VAL A 195 -22.94 4.66 -0.70
N SER A 196 -23.25 5.85 -0.22
CA SER A 196 -24.53 6.55 -0.46
C SER A 196 -24.46 7.62 -1.56
N SER A 197 -23.29 7.87 -2.14
CA SER A 197 -23.11 8.85 -3.23
C SER A 197 -21.85 8.62 -4.07
N GLU A 198 -21.83 9.14 -5.31
CA GLU A 198 -20.62 9.19 -6.15
C GLU A 198 -19.52 10.05 -5.52
N ALA A 199 -19.91 11.14 -4.84
CA ALA A 199 -18.97 12.02 -4.16
C ALA A 199 -18.24 11.30 -3.02
N GLU A 200 -18.95 10.46 -2.27
CA GLU A 200 -18.38 9.67 -1.19
C GLU A 200 -17.35 8.66 -1.73
N ILE A 201 -17.65 7.94 -2.82
CA ILE A 201 -16.66 7.02 -3.38
C ILE A 201 -15.46 7.74 -4.01
N ALA A 202 -15.68 8.88 -4.66
CA ALA A 202 -14.59 9.70 -5.20
C ALA A 202 -13.61 10.10 -4.07
N ARG A 203 -14.15 10.54 -2.93
CA ARG A 203 -13.36 10.83 -1.72
C ARG A 203 -12.65 9.59 -1.20
N LEU A 204 -13.35 8.46 -1.00
CA LEU A 204 -12.76 7.24 -0.43
C LEU A 204 -11.66 6.62 -1.30
N CYS A 205 -11.79 6.66 -2.62
CA CYS A 205 -10.76 6.15 -3.53
C CYS A 205 -9.70 7.19 -3.90
N GLY A 206 -9.81 8.42 -3.38
CA GLY A 206 -8.87 9.51 -3.64
C GLY A 206 -8.88 10.00 -5.09
N ALA A 207 -10.02 9.92 -5.80
CA ALA A 207 -10.18 10.36 -7.19
C ALA A 207 -10.98 11.65 -7.31
N ASN A 208 -10.72 12.41 -8.39
CA ASN A 208 -11.64 13.52 -8.72
C ASN A 208 -13.00 12.95 -9.17
N PRO A 209 -14.10 13.71 -8.98
CA PRO A 209 -15.46 13.20 -9.25
C PRO A 209 -15.66 12.67 -10.68
N ALA A 210 -15.17 13.38 -11.70
CA ALA A 210 -15.33 12.97 -13.09
C ALA A 210 -14.61 11.64 -13.41
N THR A 211 -13.44 11.42 -12.83
CA THR A 211 -12.67 10.18 -13.00
C THR A 211 -13.33 9.03 -12.26
N ALA A 212 -13.79 9.26 -11.03
CA ALA A 212 -14.51 8.28 -10.24
C ALA A 212 -15.79 7.83 -10.95
N GLN A 213 -16.59 8.78 -11.45
CA GLN A 213 -17.83 8.50 -12.17
C GLN A 213 -17.58 7.66 -13.44
N ARG A 214 -16.56 7.99 -14.24
CA ARG A 214 -16.21 7.21 -15.43
C ARG A 214 -15.79 5.79 -15.08
N ALA A 215 -14.97 5.62 -14.04
CA ALA A 215 -14.52 4.32 -13.57
C ALA A 215 -15.67 3.49 -12.98
N LEU A 216 -16.59 4.12 -12.25
CA LEU A 216 -17.80 3.48 -11.73
C LEU A 216 -18.69 2.93 -12.84
N ARG A 217 -18.94 3.72 -13.90
CA ARG A 217 -19.72 3.27 -15.05
C ARG A 217 -19.07 2.07 -15.75
N ALA A 218 -17.74 2.08 -15.90
CA ALA A 218 -17.02 0.93 -16.44
C ALA A 218 -17.18 -0.32 -15.55
N LEU A 219 -17.07 -0.17 -14.23
CA LEU A 219 -17.27 -1.27 -13.27
C LEU A 219 -18.70 -1.82 -13.27
N GLU A 220 -19.70 -0.97 -13.52
CA GLU A 220 -21.09 -1.41 -13.66
C GLU A 220 -21.27 -2.26 -14.92
N LEU A 221 -20.73 -1.81 -16.06
CA LEU A 221 -20.76 -2.55 -17.32
C LEU A 221 -20.00 -3.89 -17.23
N GLU A 222 -18.93 -3.94 -16.45
CA GLU A 222 -18.20 -5.18 -16.12
C GLU A 222 -18.96 -6.09 -15.15
N GLY A 223 -20.08 -5.62 -14.57
CA GLY A 223 -20.86 -6.38 -13.59
C GLY A 223 -20.21 -6.50 -12.22
N VAL A 224 -19.24 -5.64 -11.89
CA VAL A 224 -18.46 -5.70 -10.64
C VAL A 224 -19.15 -4.92 -9.52
N VAL A 225 -19.78 -3.80 -9.88
CA VAL A 225 -20.61 -3.00 -8.96
C VAL A 225 -22.07 -3.03 -9.39
N CYS A 226 -22.95 -2.64 -8.49
CA CYS A 226 -24.33 -2.32 -8.83
C CYS A 226 -24.78 -1.03 -8.14
N PHE A 227 -25.65 -0.30 -8.83
CA PHE A 227 -26.38 0.82 -8.27
C PHE A 227 -27.72 0.32 -7.69
N GLY A 228 -28.16 0.90 -6.58
CA GLY A 228 -29.47 0.64 -5.99
C GLY A 228 -30.00 1.86 -5.25
N GLU A 229 -31.26 1.81 -4.83
CA GLU A 229 -31.89 2.89 -4.05
C GLU A 229 -31.33 2.92 -2.62
N ALA A 230 -30.99 4.12 -2.11
CA ALA A 230 -30.59 4.26 -0.72
C ALA A 230 -31.82 4.09 0.20
N PRO A 231 -31.67 3.57 1.45
CA PRO A 231 -32.78 3.36 2.38
C PRO A 231 -33.57 4.63 2.76
N LYS A 232 -33.05 5.83 2.45
CA LYS A 232 -33.66 7.12 2.73
C LYS A 232 -33.59 8.02 1.49
N GLY A 233 -34.51 7.83 0.55
CA GLY A 233 -34.97 8.85 -0.41
C GLY A 233 -33.99 9.42 -1.45
N ASN A 234 -32.68 9.17 -1.34
CA ASN A 234 -31.71 9.54 -2.37
C ASN A 234 -31.45 8.34 -3.29
N ALA A 235 -31.65 8.57 -4.59
CA ALA A 235 -31.69 7.57 -5.66
C ALA A 235 -30.33 6.95 -6.03
N PHE A 236 -29.38 6.83 -5.10
CA PHE A 236 -28.05 6.34 -5.44
C PHE A 236 -27.33 5.66 -4.26
N SER A 237 -27.06 4.37 -4.41
CA SER A 237 -26.11 3.64 -3.57
C SER A 237 -25.25 2.76 -4.47
N VAL A 238 -23.96 2.68 -4.18
CA VAL A 238 -23.01 1.81 -4.91
C VAL A 238 -22.54 0.73 -3.97
N ARG A 239 -22.51 -0.52 -4.43
CA ARG A 239 -21.93 -1.64 -3.70
C ARG A 239 -21.22 -2.62 -4.62
N LEU A 240 -20.32 -3.42 -4.06
CA LEU A 240 -19.76 -4.58 -4.77
C LEU A 240 -20.86 -5.62 -5.01
N ARG A 241 -20.85 -6.25 -6.19
CA ARG A 241 -21.64 -7.45 -6.42
C ARG A 241 -21.01 -8.62 -5.65
N PRO A 242 -21.83 -9.54 -5.10
CA PRO A 242 -21.31 -10.79 -4.55
C PRO A 242 -20.53 -11.53 -5.64
N GLN A 243 -19.30 -11.95 -5.35
CA GLN A 243 -18.57 -12.86 -6.24
C GLN A 243 -19.21 -14.24 -6.12
N THR A 244 -19.89 -14.71 -7.17
CA THR A 244 -20.41 -16.08 -7.30
C THR A 244 -19.28 -17.10 -7.41
#